data_AF-A0A9X4KZD1-F1
#
_entry.id   AF-A0A9X4KZD1-F1
#
_cell.length_a   1.000
_cell.length_b   1.000
_cell.length_c   1.000
_cell.angle_alpha   90.00
_cell.angle_beta   90.00
_cell.angle_gamma   90.00
#
_symmetry.space_group_name_H-M   'P 1'
#
loop_
_entity.id
_entity.type
_entity.pdbx_description
1 polymer ?
#
loop_
_entity_poly.entity_id
_entity_poly.type
_entity_poly.pdbx_seq_one_letter_code
_entity_poly.pdbx_strand_id
1 'polypeptide(L)'
;MKERYDAFKSTLEQYNGMRDRIVELAAKDDIAGAIKLLGESASLAQKTDGEIKSLFQAGRDEGVAQSDAYSASTRSTITTMVLVVVVAMAVAIVLGLFISSMIGKPIRKMVDAAERIASGDLTRQIDVSSKDETGQLAAAFRRMNDNLNEVVSNIQAASDQVAAGGPPDVRIEPAAVAGLDGAGELRRAAHRIARRDLEPNET
;
A
#
# COMPACT_ATOMS: atom_id res chain seq x y z
N MET A 1 -45.35 -0.46 -10.54
CA MET A 1 -45.93 0.80 -10.05
C MET A 1 -47.01 1.37 -10.96
N LYS A 2 -46.70 1.71 -12.23
CA LYS A 2 -47.67 2.31 -13.18
C LYS A 2 -48.97 1.50 -13.34
N GLU A 3 -48.86 0.20 -13.58
CA GLU A 3 -50.01 -0.70 -13.75
C GLU A 3 -50.94 -0.75 -12.53
N ARG A 4 -50.39 -0.81 -11.31
CA ARG A 4 -51.17 -0.80 -10.06
C ARG A 4 -51.85 0.55 -9.82
N TYR A 5 -51.20 1.64 -10.20
CA TYR A 5 -51.76 2.99 -10.11
C TYR A 5 -52.94 3.15 -11.08
N ASP A 6 -52.79 2.66 -12.31
CA ASP A 6 -53.85 2.67 -13.32
C ASP A 6 -55.05 1.80 -12.90
N ALA A 7 -54.79 0.63 -12.29
CA ALA A 7 -55.82 -0.24 -11.72
C ALA A 7 -56.60 0.44 -10.58
N PHE A 8 -55.89 1.05 -9.62
CA PHE A 8 -56.49 1.85 -8.55
C PHE A 8 -57.37 2.97 -9.12
N LYS A 9 -56.84 3.78 -10.04
CA LYS A 9 -57.56 4.88 -10.67
C LYS A 9 -58.84 4.41 -11.34
N SER A 10 -58.77 3.31 -12.09
CA SER A 10 -59.94 2.72 -12.75
C SER A 10 -61.02 2.26 -11.74
N THR A 11 -60.62 1.58 -10.66
CA THR A 11 -61.57 1.13 -9.62
C THR A 11 -62.21 2.29 -8.87
N LEU A 12 -61.45 3.36 -8.62
CA LEU A 12 -61.93 4.57 -7.97
C LEU A 12 -62.94 5.33 -8.84
N GLU A 13 -62.69 5.44 -10.15
CA GLU A 13 -63.61 6.05 -11.10
C GLU A 13 -64.94 5.27 -11.18
N GLN A 14 -64.88 3.94 -11.22
CA GLN A 14 -66.06 3.09 -11.19
C GLN A 14 -66.82 3.24 -9.86
N TYR A 15 -66.10 3.32 -8.73
CA TYR A 15 -66.69 3.48 -7.40
C TYR A 15 -67.43 4.82 -7.28
N ASN A 16 -66.81 5.90 -7.73
CA ASN A 16 -67.41 7.24 -7.72
C ASN A 16 -68.65 7.30 -8.63
N GLY A 17 -68.57 6.76 -9.86
CA GLY A 17 -69.72 6.73 -10.76
C GLY A 17 -70.89 5.88 -10.24
N MET A 18 -70.60 4.84 -9.46
CA MET A 18 -71.64 4.04 -8.79
C MET A 18 -72.27 4.78 -7.61
N ARG A 19 -71.46 5.50 -6.83
CA ARG A 19 -71.95 6.37 -5.75
C ARG A 19 -72.85 7.48 -6.27
N ASP A 20 -72.50 8.11 -7.38
CA ASP A 20 -73.32 9.17 -7.99
C ASP A 20 -74.70 8.65 -8.39
N ARG A 21 -74.76 7.44 -8.97
CA ARG A 21 -76.03 6.76 -9.29
C ARG A 21 -76.86 6.41 -8.06
N ILE A 22 -76.22 5.98 -6.96
CA ILE A 22 -76.92 5.71 -5.71
C ILE A 22 -77.56 6.98 -5.14
N VAL A 23 -76.80 8.10 -5.15
CA VAL A 23 -77.30 9.40 -4.69
C VAL A 23 -78.45 9.89 -5.59
N GLU A 24 -78.35 9.69 -6.90
CA GLU A 24 -79.40 10.06 -7.85
C GLU A 24 -80.70 9.27 -7.64
N LEU A 25 -80.61 7.95 -7.43
CA LEU A 25 -81.78 7.10 -7.16
C LEU A 25 -82.43 7.46 -5.82
N ALA A 26 -81.61 7.71 -4.79
CA ALA A 26 -82.10 8.16 -3.48
C ALA A 26 -82.79 9.53 -3.56
N ALA A 27 -82.26 10.46 -4.37
CA ALA A 27 -82.87 11.77 -4.60
C ALA A 27 -84.20 11.70 -5.36
N LYS A 28 -84.44 10.62 -6.12
CA LYS A 28 -85.69 10.33 -6.85
C LYS A 28 -86.68 9.47 -6.04
N ASP A 29 -86.41 9.25 -4.75
CA ASP A 29 -87.20 8.42 -3.83
C ASP A 29 -87.22 6.92 -4.22
N ASP A 30 -86.35 6.46 -5.14
CA ASP A 30 -86.16 5.05 -5.49
C ASP A 30 -85.16 4.38 -4.52
N ILE A 31 -85.64 4.14 -3.31
CA ILE A 31 -84.85 3.53 -2.24
C ILE A 31 -84.49 2.07 -2.54
N ALA A 32 -85.36 1.34 -3.25
CA ALA A 32 -85.12 -0.06 -3.61
C ALA A 32 -83.97 -0.18 -4.63
N GLY A 33 -83.95 0.67 -5.65
CA GLY A 33 -82.85 0.77 -6.62
C GLY A 33 -81.53 1.21 -5.96
N ALA A 34 -81.59 2.17 -5.04
CA ALA A 34 -80.44 2.64 -4.28
C ALA A 34 -79.84 1.54 -3.39
N ILE A 35 -80.66 0.75 -2.68
CA ILE A 35 -80.20 -0.38 -1.84
C ILE A 35 -79.53 -1.46 -2.68
N LYS A 36 -80.06 -1.77 -3.86
CA LYS A 36 -79.44 -2.75 -4.77
C LYS A 36 -78.03 -2.31 -5.21
N LEU A 37 -77.89 -1.06 -5.65
CA LEU A 37 -76.60 -0.50 -6.05
C LEU A 37 -75.63 -0.34 -4.87
N LEU A 38 -76.13 -0.07 -3.66
CA LEU A 38 -75.31 -0.07 -2.44
C LEU A 38 -74.65 -1.43 -2.22
N GLY A 39 -75.37 -2.54 -2.40
CA GLY A 39 -74.81 -3.89 -2.32
C GLY A 39 -73.70 -4.15 -3.35
N GLU A 40 -73.88 -3.69 -4.59
CA GLU A 40 -72.87 -3.79 -5.65
C GLU A 40 -71.65 -2.90 -5.35
N SER A 41 -71.86 -1.71 -4.78
CA SER A 41 -70.81 -0.75 -4.43
C SER A 41 -69.86 -1.24 -3.34
N ALA A 42 -70.32 -2.12 -2.44
CA ALA A 42 -69.50 -2.71 -1.38
C ALA A 42 -68.34 -3.55 -1.93
N SER A 43 -68.59 -4.32 -3.00
CA SER A 43 -67.56 -5.10 -3.68
C SER A 43 -66.50 -4.22 -4.35
N LEU A 44 -66.93 -3.07 -4.90
CA LEU A 44 -66.08 -2.11 -5.55
C LEU A 44 -65.26 -1.28 -4.55
N ALA A 45 -65.83 -0.96 -3.39
CA ALA A 45 -65.11 -0.39 -2.25
C ALA A 45 -64.01 -1.34 -1.75
N GLN A 46 -64.31 -2.63 -1.60
CA GLN A 46 -63.33 -3.65 -1.21
C GLN A 46 -62.20 -3.78 -2.23
N LYS A 47 -62.54 -3.78 -3.53
CA LYS A 47 -61.54 -3.82 -4.61
C LYS A 47 -60.63 -2.59 -4.58
N THR A 48 -61.21 -1.40 -4.39
CA THR A 48 -60.46 -0.14 -4.29
C THR A 48 -59.52 -0.12 -3.08
N ASP A 49 -59.98 -0.59 -1.90
CA ASP A 49 -59.13 -0.75 -0.71
C ASP A 49 -57.99 -1.76 -0.93
N GLY A 50 -58.27 -2.85 -1.66
CA GLY A 50 -57.27 -3.82 -2.10
C GLY A 50 -56.18 -3.20 -2.98
N GLU A 51 -56.56 -2.39 -3.96
CA GLU A 51 -55.59 -1.70 -4.84
C GLU A 51 -54.77 -0.64 -4.09
N ILE A 52 -55.39 0.09 -3.15
CA ILE A 52 -54.66 1.01 -2.27
C ILE A 52 -53.59 0.25 -1.46
N LYS A 53 -53.97 -0.87 -0.84
CA LYS A 53 -53.03 -1.73 -0.10
C LYS A 53 -51.93 -2.27 -0.98
N SER A 54 -52.24 -2.67 -2.21
CA SER A 54 -51.26 -3.21 -3.18
C SER A 54 -50.21 -2.15 -3.57
N LEU A 55 -50.60 -0.87 -3.66
CA LEU A 55 -49.71 0.26 -3.90
C LEU A 55 -48.80 0.55 -2.69
N PHE A 56 -49.38 0.59 -1.48
CA PHE A 56 -48.61 0.80 -0.25
C PHE A 56 -47.65 -0.36 0.05
N GLN A 57 -48.01 -1.60 -0.30
CA GLN A 57 -47.12 -2.75 -0.17
C GLN A 57 -45.99 -2.68 -1.19
N ALA A 58 -46.28 -2.40 -2.47
CA ALA A 58 -45.23 -2.21 -3.48
C ALA A 58 -44.20 -1.15 -3.07
N GLY A 59 -44.66 0.03 -2.62
CA GLY A 59 -43.75 1.09 -2.19
C GLY A 59 -42.92 0.71 -0.95
N ARG A 60 -43.48 -0.08 -0.04
CA ARG A 60 -42.75 -0.62 1.12
C ARG A 60 -41.73 -1.68 0.73
N ASP A 61 -42.11 -2.64 -0.11
CA ASP A 61 -41.23 -3.71 -0.56
C ASP A 61 -40.06 -3.15 -1.38
N GLU A 62 -40.33 -2.16 -2.24
CA GLU A 62 -39.30 -1.44 -2.99
C GLU A 62 -38.37 -0.65 -2.04
N GLY A 63 -38.92 0.01 -1.02
CA GLY A 63 -38.13 0.71 0.00
C GLY A 63 -37.27 -0.21 0.87
N VAL A 64 -37.78 -1.38 1.24
CA VAL A 64 -37.03 -2.39 2.01
C VAL A 64 -35.95 -3.03 1.14
N ALA A 65 -36.26 -3.44 -0.10
CA ALA A 65 -35.28 -3.99 -1.02
C ALA A 65 -34.15 -2.99 -1.33
N GLN A 66 -34.49 -1.71 -1.46
CA GLN A 66 -33.51 -0.64 -1.62
C GLN A 66 -32.64 -0.49 -0.35
N SER A 67 -33.23 -0.52 0.85
CA SER A 67 -32.52 -0.47 2.13
C SER A 67 -31.57 -1.66 2.31
N ASP A 68 -32.01 -2.87 1.96
CA ASP A 68 -31.22 -4.09 2.02
C ASP A 68 -30.05 -4.05 1.03
N ALA A 69 -30.29 -3.57 -0.19
CA ALA A 69 -29.24 -3.36 -1.19
C ALA A 69 -28.17 -2.36 -0.72
N TYR A 70 -28.56 -1.28 -0.02
CA TYR A 70 -27.62 -0.35 0.61
C TYR A 70 -26.83 -1.03 1.73
N SER A 71 -27.48 -1.78 2.60
CA SER A 71 -26.81 -2.46 3.73
C SER A 71 -25.78 -3.50 3.28
N ALA A 72 -26.08 -4.25 2.21
CA ALA A 72 -25.18 -5.22 1.61
C ALA A 72 -23.95 -4.54 0.97
N SER A 73 -24.17 -3.42 0.27
CA SER A 73 -23.11 -2.62 -0.33
C SER A 73 -22.20 -2.01 0.74
N THR A 74 -22.76 -1.46 1.82
CA THR A 74 -22.01 -0.86 2.93
C THR A 74 -21.10 -1.87 3.63
N ARG A 75 -21.55 -3.12 3.86
CA ARG A 75 -20.71 -4.16 4.48
C ARG A 75 -19.52 -4.53 3.62
N SER A 76 -19.69 -4.60 2.30
CA SER A 76 -18.60 -4.88 1.36
C SER A 76 -17.57 -3.73 1.33
N THR A 77 -18.04 -2.47 1.34
CA THR A 77 -17.16 -1.29 1.40
C THR A 77 -16.33 -1.25 2.68
N ILE A 78 -16.96 -1.47 3.84
CA ILE A 78 -16.27 -1.47 5.14
C ILE A 78 -15.23 -2.60 5.19
N THR A 79 -15.61 -3.80 4.74
CA THR A 79 -14.68 -4.96 4.74
C THR A 79 -13.47 -4.70 3.85
N THR A 80 -13.68 -4.12 2.67
CA THR A 80 -12.60 -3.78 1.74
C THR A 80 -11.68 -2.70 2.32
N MET A 81 -12.24 -1.66 2.95
CA MET A 81 -11.44 -0.62 3.63
C MET A 81 -10.59 -1.20 4.76
N VAL A 82 -11.17 -2.04 5.61
CA VAL A 82 -10.44 -2.70 6.71
C VAL A 82 -9.31 -3.57 6.16
N LEU A 83 -9.57 -4.35 5.11
CA LEU A 83 -8.56 -5.20 4.47
C LEU A 83 -7.40 -4.38 3.91
N VAL A 84 -7.69 -3.25 3.22
CA VAL A 84 -6.66 -2.34 2.71
C VAL A 84 -5.79 -1.78 3.85
N VAL A 85 -6.40 -1.36 4.96
CA VAL A 85 -5.66 -0.85 6.12
C VAL A 85 -4.77 -1.94 6.73
N VAL A 86 -5.29 -3.15 6.90
CA VAL A 86 -4.52 -4.29 7.44
C VAL A 86 -3.34 -4.64 6.54
N VAL A 87 -3.54 -4.69 5.22
CA VAL A 87 -2.46 -4.95 4.25
C VAL A 87 -1.42 -3.83 4.29
N ALA A 88 -1.85 -2.56 4.33
CA ALA A 88 -0.93 -1.43 4.42
C ALA A 88 -0.08 -1.47 5.70
N MET A 89 -0.68 -1.80 6.84
CA MET A 89 0.04 -1.99 8.10
C MET A 89 1.04 -3.15 8.02
N ALA A 90 0.63 -4.29 7.46
CA ALA A 90 1.52 -5.43 7.29
C ALA A 90 2.74 -5.08 6.42
N VAL A 91 2.53 -4.38 5.31
CA VAL A 91 3.60 -3.91 4.43
C VAL A 91 4.52 -2.94 5.17
N ALA A 92 3.98 -1.98 5.93
CA ALA A 92 4.79 -1.04 6.71
C ALA A 92 5.68 -1.74 7.73
N ILE A 93 5.15 -2.75 8.45
CA ILE A 93 5.92 -3.55 9.41
C ILE A 93 7.03 -4.33 8.70
N VAL A 94 6.70 -5.00 7.59
CA VAL A 94 7.68 -5.78 6.81
C VAL A 94 8.80 -4.88 6.29
N LEU A 95 8.47 -3.72 5.72
CA LEU A 95 9.45 -2.75 5.23
C LEU A 95 10.31 -2.20 6.37
N GLY A 96 9.71 -1.87 7.52
CA GLY A 96 10.44 -1.39 8.69
C GLY A 96 11.46 -2.42 9.20
N LEU A 97 11.05 -3.69 9.31
CA LEU A 97 11.95 -4.78 9.69
C LEU A 97 13.04 -5.03 8.65
N PHE A 98 12.68 -4.97 7.36
CA PHE A 98 13.62 -5.14 6.26
C PHE A 98 14.71 -4.06 6.28
N ILE A 99 14.33 -2.78 6.32
CA ILE A 99 15.25 -1.64 6.36
C ILE A 99 16.12 -1.69 7.63
N SER A 100 15.51 -1.96 8.80
CA SER A 100 16.24 -2.09 10.07
C SER A 100 17.32 -3.17 9.99
N SER A 101 17.02 -4.30 9.33
CA SER A 101 17.97 -5.38 9.15
C SER A 101 19.06 -5.08 8.11
N MET A 102 18.71 -4.35 7.05
CA MET A 102 19.59 -4.05 5.92
C MET A 102 20.58 -2.94 6.24
N ILE A 103 20.16 -1.89 6.96
CA ILE A 103 20.98 -0.72 7.26
C ILE A 103 21.32 -0.64 8.75
N GLY A 104 20.32 -0.79 9.62
CA GLY A 104 20.47 -0.59 11.06
C GLY A 104 21.46 -1.57 11.69
N LYS A 105 21.41 -2.86 11.34
CA LYS A 105 22.33 -3.88 11.87
C LYS A 105 23.79 -3.66 11.42
N PRO A 106 24.11 -3.46 10.12
CA PRO A 106 25.48 -3.18 9.71
C PRO A 106 26.07 -1.90 10.30
N ILE A 107 25.30 -0.82 10.38
CA ILE A 107 25.78 0.43 10.98
C ILE A 107 26.12 0.21 12.45
N ARG A 108 25.28 -0.49 13.21
CA ARG A 108 25.56 -0.79 14.62
C ARG A 108 26.83 -1.62 14.80
N LYS A 109 27.06 -2.61 13.92
CA LYS A 109 28.34 -3.35 13.90
C LYS A 109 29.55 -2.44 13.61
N MET A 110 29.41 -1.42 12.76
CA MET A 110 30.48 -0.47 12.48
C MET A 110 30.77 0.43 13.69
N VAL A 111 29.72 0.87 14.39
CA VAL A 111 29.85 1.65 15.64
C VAL A 111 30.59 0.83 16.69
N ASP A 112 30.17 -0.41 16.93
CA ASP A 112 30.83 -1.31 17.89
C ASP A 112 32.31 -1.57 17.52
N ALA A 113 32.62 -1.68 16.23
CA ALA A 113 34.00 -1.82 15.76
C ALA A 113 34.82 -0.56 16.01
N ALA A 114 34.26 0.62 15.74
CA ALA A 114 34.92 1.90 15.96
C ALA A 114 35.23 2.15 17.44
N GLU A 115 34.29 1.83 18.34
CA GLU A 115 34.51 1.95 19.79
C GLU A 115 35.66 1.05 20.28
N ARG A 116 35.76 -0.17 19.73
CA ARG A 116 36.87 -1.10 20.06
C ARG A 116 38.22 -0.60 19.56
N ILE A 117 38.27 -0.12 18.32
CA ILE A 117 39.48 0.50 17.75
C ILE A 117 39.90 1.69 18.62
N ALA A 118 38.96 2.53 19.05
CA ALA A 118 39.23 3.65 19.95
C ALA A 118 39.76 3.21 21.33
N SER A 119 39.39 2.01 21.79
CA SER A 119 39.94 1.40 23.01
C SER A 119 41.28 0.68 22.82
N GLY A 120 41.81 0.62 21.60
CA GLY A 120 43.08 -0.03 21.27
C GLY A 120 42.96 -1.53 20.94
N ASP A 121 41.75 -2.10 20.88
CA ASP A 121 41.52 -3.49 20.44
C ASP A 121 41.37 -3.55 18.91
N LEU A 122 42.48 -3.86 18.23
CA LEU A 122 42.55 -4.01 16.77
C LEU A 122 42.39 -5.48 16.31
N THR A 123 42.14 -6.41 17.24
CA THR A 123 42.21 -7.87 16.96
C THR A 123 40.95 -8.42 16.30
N ARG A 124 39.84 -7.68 16.33
CA ARG A 124 38.54 -8.15 15.83
C ARG A 124 38.31 -7.77 14.38
N GLN A 125 37.92 -8.77 13.58
CA GLN A 125 37.54 -8.56 12.20
C GLN A 125 36.14 -7.94 12.09
N ILE A 126 36.04 -6.94 11.22
CA ILE A 126 34.78 -6.27 10.90
C ILE A 126 34.00 -7.12 9.89
N ASP A 127 33.09 -7.95 10.38
CA ASP A 127 32.27 -8.85 9.55
C ASP A 127 30.90 -8.22 9.21
N VAL A 128 30.94 -7.38 8.17
CA VAL A 128 29.77 -6.89 7.44
C VAL A 128 29.92 -7.30 5.99
N SER A 129 28.97 -8.14 5.55
CA SER A 129 28.77 -8.55 4.17
C SER A 129 27.54 -7.83 3.64
N SER A 130 27.77 -6.78 2.85
CA SER A 130 26.74 -6.11 2.07
C SER A 130 27.31 -5.75 0.70
N LYS A 131 26.45 -5.66 -0.32
CA LYS A 131 26.82 -5.29 -1.69
C LYS A 131 26.55 -3.81 -2.01
N ASP A 132 26.05 -3.07 -1.02
CA ASP A 132 25.71 -1.65 -1.12
C ASP A 132 26.80 -0.75 -0.53
N GLU A 133 26.48 0.53 -0.36
CA GLU A 133 27.35 1.56 0.23
C GLU A 133 27.80 1.18 1.65
N THR A 134 26.97 0.47 2.42
CA THR A 134 27.32 -0.04 3.76
C THR A 134 28.42 -1.09 3.69
N GLY A 135 28.43 -1.90 2.64
CA GLY A 135 29.51 -2.87 2.36
C GLY A 135 30.82 -2.19 1.99
N GLN A 136 30.76 -1.12 1.18
CA GLN A 136 31.91 -0.30 0.82
C GLN A 136 32.50 0.40 2.05
N LEU A 137 31.64 0.96 2.91
CA LEU A 137 32.03 1.57 4.17
C LEU A 137 32.72 0.55 5.09
N ALA A 138 32.16 -0.65 5.23
CA ALA A 138 32.79 -1.72 6.02
C ALA A 138 34.16 -2.13 5.46
N ALA A 139 34.32 -2.17 4.13
CA ALA A 139 35.60 -2.44 3.51
C ALA A 139 36.65 -1.35 3.79
N ALA A 140 36.25 -0.08 3.76
CA ALA A 140 37.13 1.03 4.13
C ALA A 140 37.54 0.96 5.61
N PHE A 141 36.60 0.64 6.50
CA PHE A 141 36.87 0.47 7.93
C PHE A 141 37.84 -0.68 8.22
N ARG A 142 37.74 -1.81 7.49
CA ARG A 142 38.71 -2.91 7.57
C ARG A 142 40.12 -2.46 7.24
N ARG A 143 40.30 -1.77 6.10
CA ARG A 143 41.62 -1.23 5.70
C ARG A 143 42.20 -0.27 6.73
N MET A 144 41.36 0.56 7.35
CA MET A 144 41.80 1.46 8.42
C MET A 144 42.32 0.67 9.64
N ASN A 145 41.58 -0.36 10.08
CA ASN A 145 42.01 -1.22 11.18
C ASN A 145 43.33 -1.94 10.88
N ASP A 146 43.47 -2.48 9.67
CA ASP A 146 44.69 -3.18 9.24
C ASP A 146 45.90 -2.23 9.25
N ASN A 147 45.75 -1.02 8.71
CA ASN A 147 46.81 0.00 8.72
C ASN A 147 47.19 0.42 10.15
N LEU A 148 46.21 0.59 11.04
CA LEU A 148 46.50 0.92 12.45
C LEU A 148 47.26 -0.22 13.13
N ASN A 149 46.90 -1.46 12.86
CA ASN A 149 47.57 -2.63 13.44
C ASN A 149 49.02 -2.75 12.94
N GLU A 150 49.25 -2.50 11.65
CA GLU A 150 50.59 -2.44 11.07
C GLU A 150 51.45 -1.35 11.71
N VAL A 151 50.90 -0.14 11.88
CA VAL A 151 51.61 0.97 12.54
C VAL A 151 51.98 0.60 13.98
N VAL A 152 51.08 0.00 14.75
CA VAL A 152 51.34 -0.44 16.13
C VAL A 152 52.41 -1.54 16.16
N SER A 153 52.35 -2.51 15.26
CA SER A 153 53.37 -3.57 15.14
C SER A 153 54.76 -3.02 14.81
N ASN A 154 54.83 -2.04 13.90
CA ASN A 154 56.09 -1.38 13.54
C ASN A 154 56.69 -0.59 14.72
N ILE A 155 55.85 0.09 15.51
CA ILE A 155 56.28 0.79 16.73
C ILE A 155 56.84 -0.20 17.76
N GLN A 156 56.20 -1.35 17.95
CA GLN A 156 56.70 -2.40 18.86
C GLN A 156 58.05 -2.94 18.40
N ALA A 157 58.18 -3.30 17.11
CA ALA A 157 59.44 -3.79 16.55
C ALA A 157 60.58 -2.77 16.67
N ALA A 158 60.30 -1.48 16.42
CA ALA A 158 61.29 -0.41 16.60
C ALA A 158 61.69 -0.24 18.08
N SER A 159 60.73 -0.37 19.00
CA SER A 159 60.98 -0.30 20.45
C SER A 159 61.87 -1.46 20.92
N ASP A 160 61.65 -2.67 20.40
CA ASP A 160 62.47 -3.85 20.71
C ASP A 160 63.90 -3.70 20.18
N GLN A 161 64.09 -3.13 18.99
CA GLN A 161 65.43 -2.86 18.42
C GLN A 161 66.22 -1.84 19.26
N VAL A 162 65.55 -0.78 19.71
CA VAL A 162 66.16 0.23 20.58
C VAL A 162 66.50 -0.37 21.95
N ALA A 163 65.62 -1.19 22.52
CA ALA A 163 65.87 -1.90 23.77
C ALA A 163 67.02 -2.91 23.66
N ALA A 164 67.19 -3.53 22.49
CA ALA A 164 68.30 -4.43 22.17
C ALA A 164 69.63 -3.70 21.83
N GLY A 165 69.65 -2.36 21.82
CA GLY A 165 70.85 -1.54 21.66
C GLY A 165 71.30 -1.29 20.22
N GLY A 166 70.47 -1.59 19.21
CA GLY A 166 70.74 -1.31 17.80
C GLY A 166 70.06 -0.03 17.29
N PRO A 167 70.63 0.69 16.30
CA PRO A 167 69.96 1.83 15.68
C PRO A 167 68.69 1.38 14.92
N PRO A 168 67.57 2.14 14.98
CA PRO A 168 66.31 1.72 14.37
C PRO A 168 66.39 1.76 12.83
N ASP A 169 66.17 0.61 12.17
CA ASP A 169 66.03 0.51 10.71
C ASP A 169 64.55 0.63 10.32
N VAL A 170 64.04 1.87 10.25
CA VAL A 170 62.67 2.15 9.80
C VAL A 170 62.68 2.27 8.28
N ARG A 171 62.60 1.14 7.58
CA ARG A 171 62.35 1.10 6.13
C ARG A 171 60.84 1.08 5.88
N ILE A 172 60.25 2.25 5.64
CA ILE A 172 58.91 2.35 5.06
C ILE A 172 59.04 2.15 3.55
N GLU A 173 58.76 0.94 3.06
CA GLU A 173 58.58 0.69 1.63
C GLU A 173 57.32 1.45 1.14
N PRO A 174 57.40 2.32 0.12
CA PRO A 174 56.24 3.01 -0.41
C PRO A 174 55.43 2.07 -1.32
N ALA A 175 54.72 1.09 -0.74
CA ALA A 175 53.81 0.22 -1.49
C ALA A 175 52.48 0.92 -1.89
N ALA A 176 52.21 2.12 -1.36
CA ALA A 176 50.90 2.76 -1.50
C ALA A 176 50.74 3.75 -2.68
N VAL A 177 51.81 4.09 -3.42
CA VAL A 177 51.72 5.09 -4.51
C VAL A 177 51.51 4.47 -5.90
N ALA A 178 51.69 3.16 -6.05
CA ALA A 178 51.55 2.47 -7.33
C ALA A 178 50.08 2.13 -7.71
N GLY A 179 49.16 2.14 -6.74
CA GLY A 179 47.75 1.77 -6.96
C GLY A 179 46.82 2.91 -7.39
N LEU A 180 47.33 4.15 -7.49
CA LEU A 180 46.52 5.35 -7.78
C LEU A 180 46.77 5.96 -9.17
N ASP A 181 47.55 5.32 -10.04
CA ASP A 181 47.73 5.78 -11.43
C ASP A 181 46.55 5.34 -12.35
N GLY A 182 45.32 5.58 -11.90
CA GLY A 182 44.12 5.46 -12.74
C GLY A 182 44.13 6.43 -13.93
N ALA A 183 44.98 7.47 -13.87
CA ALA A 183 45.23 8.39 -14.98
C ALA A 183 45.95 7.68 -16.15
N GLY A 184 46.87 6.76 -15.88
CA GLY A 184 47.55 5.94 -16.89
C GLY A 184 46.61 4.99 -17.63
N GLU A 185 45.70 4.32 -16.92
CA GLU A 185 44.69 3.41 -17.49
C GLU A 185 43.67 4.16 -18.36
N LEU A 186 43.15 5.31 -17.90
CA LEU A 186 42.23 6.16 -18.68
C LEU A 186 42.90 6.72 -19.94
N ARG A 187 44.17 7.13 -19.84
CA ARG A 187 44.92 7.66 -20.98
C ARG A 187 45.22 6.59 -22.02
N ARG A 188 45.47 5.34 -21.62
CA ARG A 188 45.59 4.19 -22.53
C ARG A 188 44.24 3.77 -23.14
N ALA A 189 43.15 3.84 -22.37
CA ALA A 189 41.80 3.56 -22.86
C ALA A 189 41.34 4.60 -23.90
N ALA A 190 41.57 5.89 -23.63
CA ALA A 190 41.30 6.97 -24.58
C ALA A 190 42.12 6.81 -25.87
N HIS A 191 43.38 6.39 -25.76
CA HIS A 191 44.23 6.16 -26.93
C HIS A 191 43.84 4.92 -27.76
N ARG A 192 43.24 3.89 -27.14
CA ARG A 192 42.67 2.72 -27.84
C ARG A 192 41.36 3.06 -28.56
N ILE A 193 40.51 3.88 -27.97
CA ILE A 193 39.26 4.33 -28.59
C ILE A 193 39.55 5.25 -29.78
N ALA A 194 40.48 6.19 -29.63
CA ALA A 194 40.87 7.10 -30.72
C ALA A 194 41.52 6.39 -31.93
N ARG A 195 42.12 5.20 -31.75
CA ARG A 195 42.62 4.38 -32.87
C ARG A 195 41.55 3.52 -33.54
N ARG A 196 40.44 3.22 -32.85
CA ARG A 196 39.35 2.40 -33.41
C ARG A 196 38.46 3.18 -34.39
N ASP A 197 38.39 4.49 -34.24
CA ASP A 197 37.55 5.37 -35.07
C ASP A 197 38.29 5.94 -36.30
N LEU A 198 39.56 5.55 -36.53
CA LEU A 198 40.40 6.03 -37.64
C LEU A 198 40.72 4.94 -38.69
N GLU A 199 40.17 3.73 -38.57
CA GLU A 199 40.24 2.75 -39.67
C GLU A 199 39.11 3.02 -40.66
N PRO A 200 39.41 3.41 -41.91
CA PRO A 200 38.40 3.50 -42.94
C PRO A 200 37.89 2.09 -43.23
N ASN A 201 36.57 1.93 -43.18
CA ASN A 201 35.89 0.71 -43.56
C ASN A 201 36.11 0.46 -45.06
N GLU A 202 37.19 -0.25 -45.40
CA GLU A 202 37.40 -0.76 -46.74
C GLU A 202 36.68 -2.10 -46.91
N THR A 203 35.74 -2.07 -47.87
CA THR A 203 34.97 -3.16 -48.52
C THR A 203 33.81 -3.78 -47.77
#